data_AF-A0A7R8CMC4-F1
#
_entry.id   AF-A0A7R8CMC4-F1
#
_cell.length_a   1.000
_cell.length_b   1.000
_cell.length_c   1.000
_cell.angle_alpha   90.00
_cell.angle_beta   90.00
_cell.angle_gamma   90.00
#
_symmetry.space_group_name_H-M   'P 1'
#
loop_
_entity.id
_entity.type
_entity.pdbx_description
1 polymer ?
#
loop_
_entity_poly.entity_id
_entity_poly.type
_entity_poly.pdbx_seq_one_letter_code
_entity_poly.pdbx_strand_id
1 'polypeptide(L)'
;MMEVQKYNFINIITVSKINYYRRMSSSEDSSSHICKVLEKSHGLSRPTKATIESPTLISSSWAQLVFSGGERRSSSSDVDSLVYRSPTFSLLKTHLRVFDGNRLIKSVELKDHHGVIYNTENSSIAEHGSLLAYIAEEKRPTNTRYFEKKNHRNLVWLEQTDSESLESFPIKILTSKDLNDEYYPMSVQFKSKDILVGVGLPTKSAYRLGLRSCSNRPSIIFQINRDGTDFKILYGASAQSNSREVRTTTNGDVFWFSRDLYEKLHPGPHLTEVNLMGIVGGSDPEIIVKSSDAKFFDQVAPKRISLNDDTLILNTIVDGMTLCPSIVHVKEKCIELMENARNISVLDSQYGFVVGIKCSPIEPWSLVSAKASERVFKPLINHDGSLPERIYKPLYLKAHGGNKLPFNAIFVGPSPSGDDKTPLIVIPHGGPHCVKSSSYSQMLNFFIELGFSVLLVNYRGSLGYGDESVHGLLGNVGKDDVEDCIQALQECLKTNSHLNDKEIFLWGASHGGFLVTHLAGQYPELFTAIVALNPVINIASMASATDIPDWCFNESGFPFHYKYSFDP
;
A
#
# COMPACT_ATOMS: atom_id res chain seq x y z
N MET A 1 1.94 43.10 -13.02
CA MET A 1 2.24 43.49 -11.63
C MET A 1 0.92 43.59 -10.88
N MET A 2 0.66 42.65 -9.99
CA MET A 2 -0.38 42.73 -8.97
C MET A 2 0.34 42.42 -7.65
N GLU A 3 0.33 43.37 -6.72
CA GLU A 3 0.87 43.18 -5.37
C GLU A 3 0.02 42.16 -4.62
N VAL A 4 0.59 40.96 -4.41
CA VAL A 4 0.04 39.98 -3.49
C VAL A 4 0.68 40.24 -2.13
N GLN A 5 -0.14 40.63 -1.15
CA GLN A 5 0.23 40.81 0.25
C GLN A 5 1.05 39.61 0.75
N LYS A 6 2.21 39.89 1.37
CA LYS A 6 3.01 38.90 2.09
C LYS A 6 2.25 38.46 3.34
N TYR A 7 1.55 37.35 3.27
CA TYR A 7 1.17 36.59 4.46
C TYR A 7 2.39 35.78 4.92
N ASN A 8 2.84 36.00 6.16
CA ASN A 8 3.81 35.14 6.84
C ASN A 8 3.11 33.80 7.12
N PHE A 9 3.21 32.86 6.19
CA PHE A 9 2.71 31.50 6.37
C PHE A 9 3.71 30.69 7.19
N ILE A 10 3.49 30.61 8.50
CA ILE A 10 3.98 29.48 9.32
C ILE A 10 3.10 28.29 8.92
N ASN A 11 3.64 27.38 8.12
CA ASN A 11 2.89 26.29 7.48
C ASN A 11 3.56 24.94 7.76
N ILE A 12 2.71 23.92 7.86
CA ILE A 12 2.98 22.47 7.79
C ILE A 12 3.09 21.78 9.16
N ILE A 13 1.99 21.11 9.51
CA ILE A 13 1.94 20.02 10.47
C ILE A 13 2.15 18.73 9.68
N THR A 14 3.27 18.03 9.88
CA THR A 14 3.56 16.74 9.23
C THR A 14 3.57 15.63 10.26
N VAL A 15 2.95 14.48 9.95
CA VAL A 15 3.09 13.28 10.78
C VAL A 15 4.05 12.30 10.13
N SER A 16 5.19 12.06 10.78
CA SER A 16 6.23 11.15 10.29
C SER A 16 6.40 9.94 11.21
N LYS A 17 6.65 8.76 10.63
CA LYS A 17 7.13 7.57 11.34
C LYS A 17 8.65 7.57 11.32
N ILE A 18 9.28 7.63 12.48
CA ILE A 18 10.74 7.52 12.58
C ILE A 18 11.07 6.11 13.06
N ASN A 19 11.72 5.33 12.19
CA ASN A 19 12.37 4.09 12.58
C ASN A 19 13.69 4.44 13.27
N TYR A 20 13.74 4.33 14.60
CA TYR A 20 14.98 4.53 15.33
C TYR A 20 15.89 3.30 15.17
N TYR A 21 16.78 3.34 14.17
CA TYR A 21 17.95 2.47 14.13
C TYR A 21 19.05 3.12 14.97
N ARG A 22 19.47 2.46 16.04
CA ARG A 22 20.35 3.06 17.05
C ARG A 22 21.82 2.95 16.61
N ARG A 23 22.40 4.04 16.10
CA ARG A 23 23.73 4.55 16.52
C ARG A 23 23.92 6.02 16.14
N MET A 24 24.64 6.73 17.01
CA MET A 24 24.75 8.17 17.15
C MET A 24 25.38 8.89 15.93
N SER A 25 24.68 9.90 15.38
CA SER A 25 25.13 11.30 15.18
C SER A 25 24.29 11.99 14.10
N SER A 26 23.97 13.26 14.35
CA SER A 26 23.09 14.17 13.62
C SER A 26 23.47 14.44 12.16
N SER A 27 22.47 14.45 11.26
CA SER A 27 22.29 15.50 10.23
C SER A 27 20.91 15.39 9.56
N GLU A 28 20.06 16.39 9.80
CA GLU A 28 18.82 16.66 9.08
C GLU A 28 19.13 17.52 7.86
N ASP A 29 18.90 17.04 6.63
CA ASP A 29 18.51 17.90 5.48
C ASP A 29 18.19 17.04 4.23
N SER A 30 16.91 16.83 3.94
CA SER A 30 16.48 16.25 2.64
C SER A 30 15.30 17.00 1.99
N SER A 31 14.80 18.06 2.62
CA SER A 31 13.53 18.71 2.25
C SER A 31 13.66 19.88 1.26
N SER A 32 14.87 20.25 0.81
CA SER A 32 15.11 21.52 0.11
C SER A 32 15.26 21.44 -1.43
N HIS A 33 15.34 20.24 -2.02
CA HIS A 33 15.68 20.09 -3.45
C HIS A 33 14.47 20.07 -4.41
N ILE A 34 13.33 19.49 -4.02
CA ILE A 34 12.20 19.23 -4.95
C ILE A 34 11.49 20.50 -5.40
N CYS A 35 11.30 21.48 -4.51
CA CYS A 35 10.63 22.75 -4.83
C CYS A 35 11.44 23.64 -5.81
N LYS A 36 12.77 23.52 -5.83
CA LYS A 36 13.64 24.31 -6.73
C LYS A 36 13.72 23.73 -8.15
N VAL A 37 13.41 22.44 -8.33
CA VAL A 37 13.49 21.78 -9.66
C VAL A 37 12.24 22.05 -10.51
N LEU A 38 11.06 22.13 -9.89
CA LEU A 38 9.80 22.48 -10.57
C LEU A 38 9.84 23.88 -11.23
N GLU A 39 10.59 24.81 -10.65
CA GLU A 39 10.79 26.16 -11.18
C GLU A 39 11.64 26.18 -12.46
N LYS A 40 12.61 25.25 -12.59
CA LYS A 40 13.60 25.23 -13.66
C LYS A 40 13.15 24.49 -14.92
N SER A 41 12.25 23.52 -14.81
CA SER A 41 11.85 22.67 -15.94
C SER A 41 10.64 23.16 -16.74
N HIS A 42 9.86 24.13 -16.22
CA HIS A 42 8.58 24.55 -16.82
C HIS A 42 8.24 26.05 -16.80
N GLY A 43 9.08 26.93 -16.24
CA GLY A 43 8.94 28.40 -16.42
C GLY A 43 7.62 29.01 -15.95
N LEU A 44 7.08 28.56 -14.81
CA LEU A 44 5.79 29.03 -14.27
C LEU A 44 5.96 30.10 -13.18
N SER A 45 5.09 31.12 -13.18
CA SER A 45 4.90 32.05 -12.06
C SER A 45 3.93 31.47 -11.02
N ARG A 46 4.23 31.73 -9.73
CA ARG A 46 3.68 31.08 -8.52
C ARG A 46 2.16 30.86 -8.49
N PRO A 47 1.75 29.69 -7.99
CA PRO A 47 0.94 29.58 -6.76
C PRO A 47 1.80 29.06 -5.59
N THR A 48 1.40 29.35 -4.35
CA THR A 48 2.14 29.08 -3.11
C THR A 48 2.48 27.60 -2.88
N LYS A 49 3.71 27.38 -2.38
CA LYS A 49 4.44 26.12 -2.15
C LYS A 49 3.58 24.99 -1.56
N ALA A 50 3.60 23.84 -2.23
CA ALA A 50 3.21 22.55 -1.67
C ALA A 50 4.48 21.77 -1.32
N THR A 51 4.56 21.30 -0.08
CA THR A 51 5.66 20.49 0.43
C THR A 51 5.41 19.04 0.05
N ILE A 52 6.28 18.48 -0.80
CA ILE A 52 6.30 17.04 -1.07
C ILE A 52 7.44 16.49 -0.22
N GLU A 53 7.10 15.91 0.93
CA GLU A 53 8.07 15.09 1.68
C GLU A 53 8.20 13.72 1.03
N SER A 54 9.42 13.19 1.14
CA SER A 54 9.86 11.88 0.69
C SER A 54 8.77 10.80 0.83
N PRO A 55 8.46 10.05 -0.25
CA PRO A 55 7.68 8.84 -0.08
C PRO A 55 8.51 7.89 0.77
N THR A 56 7.95 7.44 1.90
CA THR A 56 8.18 6.07 2.34
C THR A 56 7.77 5.17 1.19
N LEU A 57 8.73 4.91 0.31
CA LEU A 57 8.65 3.99 -0.80
C LEU A 57 8.80 2.58 -0.26
N ILE A 58 8.01 1.67 -0.84
CA ILE A 58 7.95 0.22 -0.66
C ILE A 58 7.04 -0.24 0.50
N SER A 59 5.80 -0.57 0.16
CA SER A 59 5.25 -1.87 0.58
C SER A 59 4.31 -2.48 -0.47
N SER A 60 4.88 -2.96 -1.58
CA SER A 60 4.48 -4.29 -2.03
C SER A 60 5.45 -5.29 -1.38
N SER A 61 4.88 -6.21 -0.60
CA SER A 61 5.52 -7.33 0.10
C SER A 61 6.37 -7.04 1.36
N TRP A 62 6.12 -7.90 2.35
CA TRP A 62 6.63 -7.87 3.72
C TRP A 62 8.11 -8.27 3.83
N ALA A 63 8.76 -7.70 4.86
CA ALA A 63 10.08 -7.97 5.42
C ALA A 63 11.32 -7.40 4.69
N GLN A 64 11.93 -6.38 5.31
CA GLN A 64 13.26 -5.85 5.00
C GLN A 64 14.31 -6.56 5.87
N LEU A 65 15.41 -7.01 5.24
CA LEU A 65 16.65 -7.46 5.89
C LEU A 65 17.77 -6.53 5.41
N VAL A 66 18.61 -6.03 6.33
CA VAL A 66 19.78 -5.19 6.02
C VAL A 66 21.01 -5.81 6.67
N PHE A 67 22.08 -6.00 5.89
CA PHE A 67 23.44 -6.30 6.36
C PHE A 67 24.32 -5.05 6.26
N SER A 68 25.16 -4.82 7.27
CA SER A 68 26.12 -3.72 7.34
C SER A 68 27.43 -4.06 6.61
N GLY A 69 27.87 -3.19 5.71
CA GLY A 69 29.28 -3.11 5.31
C GLY A 69 30.06 -2.22 6.30
N GLY A 70 31.18 -2.74 6.81
CA GLY A 70 32.17 -1.97 7.57
C GLY A 70 33.38 -1.65 6.69
N GLU A 71 33.87 -0.42 6.79
CA GLU A 71 35.13 0.01 6.19
C GLU A 71 36.32 -0.77 6.77
N ARG A 72 37.25 -1.14 5.88
CA ARG A 72 38.56 -1.74 6.19
C ARG A 72 39.42 -0.80 7.03
N ARG A 73 39.92 -1.30 8.16
CA ARG A 73 41.36 -1.31 8.52
C ARG A 73 41.60 -2.10 9.82
N SER A 74 41.92 -3.39 9.70
CA SER A 74 43.13 -3.99 10.27
C SER A 74 43.18 -5.49 9.94
N SER A 75 44.39 -6.03 10.00
CA SER A 75 44.84 -7.33 9.53
C SER A 75 44.17 -8.53 10.21
N SER A 76 43.86 -9.52 9.35
CA SER A 76 43.78 -10.98 9.58
C SER A 76 42.73 -11.57 10.53
N SER A 77 42.06 -12.60 9.99
CA SER A 77 41.34 -13.75 10.57
C SER A 77 40.02 -13.51 11.31
N ASP A 78 38.95 -13.76 10.55
CA ASP A 78 37.79 -14.62 10.83
C ASP A 78 37.14 -14.60 12.23
N VAL A 79 35.89 -14.12 12.25
CA VAL A 79 34.63 -14.87 12.49
C VAL A 79 33.57 -13.83 12.92
N ASP A 80 32.70 -13.42 11.99
CA ASP A 80 31.60 -12.49 12.29
C ASP A 80 30.37 -13.25 12.83
N SER A 81 30.03 -13.00 14.09
CA SER A 81 28.82 -13.52 14.74
C SER A 81 27.60 -12.64 14.41
N LEU A 82 26.59 -13.25 13.78
CA LEU A 82 25.26 -12.70 13.50
C LEU A 82 24.47 -12.48 14.81
N VAL A 83 23.94 -11.29 15.06
CA VAL A 83 22.94 -11.05 16.13
C VAL A 83 21.63 -10.57 15.54
N TYR A 84 20.66 -11.48 15.49
CA TYR A 84 19.26 -11.25 15.13
C TYR A 84 18.47 -10.58 16.26
N ARG A 85 17.48 -9.73 15.94
CA ARG A 85 16.35 -9.49 16.83
C ARG A 85 15.05 -9.14 16.09
N SER A 86 14.06 -10.00 16.34
CA SER A 86 12.60 -9.96 16.17
C SER A 86 11.95 -8.64 15.68
N PRO A 87 10.93 -8.71 14.80
CA PRO A 87 10.03 -7.61 14.49
C PRO A 87 9.08 -7.37 15.66
N THR A 88 9.60 -6.88 16.79
CA THR A 88 8.72 -6.27 17.78
C THR A 88 8.27 -4.93 17.22
N PHE A 89 6.97 -4.80 16.96
CA PHE A 89 6.22 -3.56 16.69
C PHE A 89 6.44 -2.43 17.74
N SER A 90 7.41 -2.55 18.64
CA SER A 90 7.52 -1.79 19.90
C SER A 90 8.39 -0.53 19.84
N LEU A 91 9.04 -0.21 18.72
CA LEU A 91 9.97 0.94 18.64
C LEU A 91 9.72 1.93 17.48
N LEU A 92 8.53 1.89 16.87
CA LEU A 92 8.10 2.95 15.95
C LEU A 92 7.56 4.13 16.74
N LYS A 93 8.28 5.26 16.73
CA LYS A 93 7.78 6.53 17.26
C LYS A 93 7.07 7.29 16.14
N THR A 94 5.83 7.69 16.40
CA THR A 94 5.05 8.54 15.47
C THR A 94 5.12 9.96 15.99
N HIS A 95 5.69 10.85 15.18
CA HIS A 95 5.92 12.24 15.55
C HIS A 95 5.06 13.17 14.70
N LEU A 96 4.45 14.13 15.38
CA LEU A 96 3.92 15.35 14.78
C LEU A 96 5.04 16.39 14.71
N ARG A 97 5.49 16.71 13.51
CA ARG A 97 6.52 17.70 13.26
C ARG A 97 5.89 18.96 12.69
N VAL A 98 6.20 20.11 13.25
CA VAL A 98 5.71 21.41 12.77
C VAL A 98 6.90 22.19 12.24
N PHE A 99 6.77 22.68 11.02
CA PHE A 99 7.81 23.43 10.32
C PHE A 99 7.42 24.89 10.12
N ASP A 100 8.43 25.76 9.98
CA ASP A 100 8.30 27.09 9.39
C ASP A 100 9.32 27.18 8.26
N GLY A 101 8.80 27.20 7.02
CA GLY A 101 9.62 26.96 5.84
C GLY A 101 10.32 25.60 5.93
N ASN A 102 11.65 25.61 5.99
CA ASN A 102 12.47 24.39 6.09
C ASN A 102 12.95 24.10 7.53
N ARG A 103 12.58 24.95 8.50
CA ARG A 103 13.05 24.81 9.88
C ARG A 103 12.03 23.99 10.67
N LEU A 104 12.47 22.88 11.24
CA LEU A 104 11.68 22.16 12.24
C LEU A 104 11.55 23.05 13.49
N ILE A 105 10.33 23.44 13.84
CA ILE A 105 10.06 24.26 15.03
C ILE A 105 9.71 23.36 16.21
N LYS A 106 8.91 22.31 15.99
CA LYS A 106 8.39 21.45 17.06
C LYS A 106 8.27 20.01 16.58
N SER A 107 8.54 19.06 17.47
CA SER A 107 8.30 17.63 17.25
C SER A 107 7.62 17.06 18.50
N VAL A 108 6.39 16.58 18.36
CA VAL A 108 5.61 15.98 19.45
C VAL A 108 5.49 14.49 19.20
N GLU A 109 5.92 13.66 20.14
CA GLU A 109 5.69 12.22 20.08
C GLU A 109 4.22 11.94 20.44
N LEU A 110 3.43 11.57 19.44
CA LEU A 110 1.99 11.44 19.61
C LEU A 110 1.59 10.24 20.50
N LYS A 111 2.51 9.26 20.68
CA LYS A 111 2.35 8.12 21.60
C LYS A 111 2.32 8.53 23.08
N ASP A 112 2.81 9.73 23.42
CA ASP A 112 2.74 10.21 24.80
C ASP A 112 1.32 10.64 25.18
N HIS A 113 0.53 11.08 24.19
CA HIS A 113 -0.86 11.50 24.36
C HIS A 113 -1.86 10.36 24.05
N HIS A 114 -1.53 9.46 23.12
CA HIS A 114 -2.41 8.40 22.64
C HIS A 114 -1.71 7.03 22.57
N GLY A 115 -2.46 5.95 22.35
CA GLY A 115 -1.95 4.60 22.14
C GLY A 115 -1.30 4.45 20.75
N VAL A 116 -1.52 3.30 20.11
CA VAL A 116 -1.01 3.06 18.75
C VAL A 116 -1.71 4.00 17.77
N ILE A 117 -0.93 4.78 17.03
CA ILE A 117 -1.45 5.63 15.96
C ILE A 117 -1.45 4.83 14.69
N TYR A 118 -2.62 4.83 14.07
CA TYR A 118 -2.77 4.23 12.79
C TYR A 118 -2.32 5.26 11.76
N ASN A 119 -1.22 4.94 11.09
CA ASN A 119 -0.72 5.71 9.96
C ASN A 119 -0.31 4.68 8.92
N THR A 120 -1.19 4.45 7.94
CA THR A 120 -1.02 3.49 6.86
C THR A 120 -1.23 4.20 5.53
N GLU A 121 -0.67 3.63 4.46
CA GLU A 121 -0.79 4.12 3.09
C GLU A 121 -2.26 4.34 2.66
N ASN A 122 -3.19 3.53 3.19
CA ASN A 122 -4.63 3.59 2.91
C ASN A 122 -5.42 4.46 3.93
N SER A 123 -4.79 5.57 4.35
CA SER A 123 -5.16 6.66 5.27
C SER A 123 -5.64 6.33 6.69
N SER A 124 -5.09 7.12 7.62
CA SER A 124 -5.58 7.34 8.98
C SER A 124 -5.07 8.66 9.54
N ILE A 125 -4.69 9.56 8.63
CA ILE A 125 -4.27 10.94 8.87
C ILE A 125 -4.77 11.75 7.68
N ALA A 126 -5.39 12.90 7.94
CA ALA A 126 -5.92 13.83 6.95
C ALA A 126 -5.56 15.25 7.32
N GLU A 127 -5.33 16.10 6.33
CA GLU A 127 -4.87 17.48 6.49
C GLU A 127 -5.79 18.43 5.71
N HIS A 128 -6.13 19.58 6.29
CA HIS A 128 -6.84 20.66 5.62
C HIS A 128 -6.35 22.02 6.11
N GLY A 129 -5.46 22.66 5.35
CA GLY A 129 -4.82 23.90 5.78
C GLY A 129 -3.99 23.69 7.04
N SER A 130 -4.38 24.33 8.14
CA SER A 130 -3.76 24.22 9.47
C SER A 130 -4.38 23.12 10.36
N LEU A 131 -5.28 22.31 9.81
CA LEU A 131 -6.00 21.26 10.53
C LEU A 131 -5.43 19.87 10.21
N LEU A 132 -5.39 19.00 11.22
CA LEU A 132 -4.97 17.61 11.11
C LEU A 132 -5.96 16.71 11.86
N ALA A 133 -6.42 15.62 11.22
CA ALA A 133 -7.24 14.58 11.84
C ALA A 133 -6.54 13.23 11.70
N TYR A 134 -6.59 12.37 12.71
CA TYR A 134 -5.98 11.04 12.67
C TYR A 134 -6.68 10.02 13.55
N ILE A 135 -6.42 8.73 13.33
CA ILE A 135 -7.02 7.64 14.10
C ILE A 135 -5.97 7.04 15.03
N ALA A 136 -6.31 6.94 16.32
CA ALA A 136 -5.41 6.39 17.33
C ALA A 136 -6.17 5.50 18.33
N GLU A 137 -5.46 4.54 18.91
CA GLU A 137 -5.99 3.83 20.09
C GLU A 137 -5.89 4.70 21.32
N GLU A 138 -6.77 4.44 22.29
CA GLU A 138 -6.60 4.97 23.65
C GLU A 138 -5.33 4.41 24.31
N LYS A 139 -4.56 5.26 25.00
CA LYS A 139 -3.36 4.83 25.74
C LYS A 139 -3.78 4.02 26.98
N ARG A 140 -3.25 2.80 27.14
CA ARG A 140 -3.69 1.87 28.21
C ARG A 140 -2.55 1.41 29.12
N PRO A 141 -2.85 1.00 30.37
CA PRO A 141 -1.87 0.44 31.29
C PRO A 141 -1.19 -0.80 30.70
N THR A 142 0.13 -0.88 30.83
CA THR A 142 1.00 -1.91 30.23
C THR A 142 0.70 -3.35 30.67
N ASN A 143 -0.09 -3.56 31.73
CA ASN A 143 -0.28 -4.87 32.37
C ASN A 143 -1.61 -5.58 32.03
N THR A 144 -2.37 -5.13 31.03
CA THR A 144 -3.64 -5.79 30.64
C THR A 144 -3.39 -6.90 29.61
N ARG A 145 -3.93 -8.11 29.85
CA ARG A 145 -3.82 -9.24 28.90
C ARG A 145 -4.43 -8.90 27.55
N TYR A 146 -3.81 -9.36 26.46
CA TYR A 146 -4.16 -8.96 25.09
C TYR A 146 -5.61 -9.24 24.68
N PHE A 147 -6.18 -10.37 25.12
CA PHE A 147 -7.57 -10.79 24.85
C PHE A 147 -8.60 -10.12 25.78
N GLU A 148 -8.16 -9.54 26.90
CA GLU A 148 -8.99 -8.71 27.78
C GLU A 148 -9.06 -7.25 27.28
N LYS A 149 -8.31 -6.90 26.23
CA LYS A 149 -8.33 -5.56 25.61
C LYS A 149 -9.63 -5.34 24.82
N LYS A 150 -10.56 -4.54 25.35
CA LYS A 150 -11.65 -3.94 24.55
C LYS A 150 -11.08 -2.86 23.63
N ASN A 151 -10.54 -3.14 22.44
CA ASN A 151 -9.90 -2.09 21.62
C ASN A 151 -10.87 -0.95 21.24
N HIS A 152 -10.66 0.26 21.77
CA HIS A 152 -11.38 1.46 21.37
C HIS A 152 -10.45 2.27 20.46
N ARG A 153 -10.75 2.31 19.16
CA ARG A 153 -10.11 3.25 18.23
C ARG A 153 -10.88 4.57 18.30
N ASN A 154 -10.16 5.65 18.48
CA ASN A 154 -10.69 7.01 18.61
C ASN A 154 -10.26 7.87 17.42
N LEU A 155 -11.08 8.87 17.10
CA LEU A 155 -10.82 9.83 16.03
C LEU A 155 -10.23 11.11 16.66
N VAL A 156 -8.94 11.35 16.54
CA VAL A 156 -8.29 12.50 17.18
C VAL A 156 -8.13 13.65 16.18
N TRP A 157 -8.31 14.91 16.60
CA TRP A 157 -7.93 16.05 15.77
C TRP A 157 -6.99 17.04 16.49
N LEU A 158 -6.26 17.78 15.67
CA LEU A 158 -5.34 18.83 16.06
C LEU A 158 -5.62 20.08 15.23
N GLU A 159 -5.68 21.23 15.90
CA GLU A 159 -5.86 22.53 15.27
C GLU A 159 -4.73 23.46 15.72
N GLN A 160 -4.06 24.08 14.75
CA GLN A 160 -3.13 25.17 15.04
C GLN A 160 -3.91 26.47 15.19
N THR A 161 -3.84 27.07 16.37
CA THR A 161 -4.42 28.40 16.66
C THR A 161 -3.36 29.50 16.49
N ASP A 162 -3.78 30.71 16.13
CA ASP A 162 -2.94 31.90 15.90
C ASP A 162 -2.21 32.44 17.15
N SER A 163 -2.08 31.67 18.23
CA SER A 163 -1.39 32.13 19.44
C SER A 163 0.12 32.22 19.17
N GLU A 164 0.67 33.42 19.31
CA GLU A 164 2.11 33.73 19.22
C GLU A 164 3.00 32.91 20.19
N SER A 165 2.41 32.18 21.13
CA SER A 165 3.10 31.18 21.95
C SER A 165 2.95 29.77 21.36
N LEU A 166 4.03 29.27 20.74
CA LEU A 166 4.20 27.88 20.26
C LEU A 166 4.12 26.79 21.36
N GLU A 167 3.83 27.17 22.60
CA GLU A 167 3.79 26.29 23.78
C GLU A 167 2.47 25.51 23.91
N SER A 168 1.32 26.07 23.52
CA SER A 168 0.01 25.42 23.67
C SER A 168 -0.66 25.14 22.31
N PHE A 169 -0.42 23.98 21.72
CA PHE A 169 -1.32 23.47 20.67
C PHE A 169 -2.53 22.88 21.38
N PRO A 170 -3.74 23.45 21.27
CA PRO A 170 -4.92 22.80 21.83
C PRO A 170 -5.20 21.51 21.04
N ILE A 171 -4.95 20.37 21.68
CA ILE A 171 -5.32 19.05 21.15
C ILE A 171 -6.77 18.78 21.51
N LYS A 172 -7.66 18.62 20.53
CA LYS A 172 -9.06 18.24 20.78
C LYS A 172 -9.34 16.83 20.25
N ILE A 173 -9.69 15.95 21.17
CA ILE A 173 -9.81 14.51 20.92
C ILE A 173 -11.29 14.19 20.71
N LEU A 174 -11.69 13.69 19.54
CA LEU A 174 -12.96 12.96 19.40
C LEU A 174 -12.71 11.48 19.75
N THR A 175 -13.72 10.85 20.32
CA THR A 175 -13.67 9.47 20.78
C THR A 175 -14.66 8.64 20.01
N SER A 176 -14.56 7.31 20.14
CA SER A 176 -15.57 6.39 19.59
C SER A 176 -17.01 6.69 20.03
N LYS A 177 -17.20 7.40 21.14
CA LYS A 177 -18.52 7.90 21.59
C LYS A 177 -19.17 8.85 20.59
N ASP A 178 -18.36 9.59 19.84
CA ASP A 178 -18.83 10.52 18.82
C ASP A 178 -19.27 9.80 17.53
N LEU A 179 -18.87 8.52 17.35
CA LEU A 179 -19.26 7.65 16.23
C LEU A 179 -20.38 6.67 16.61
N ASN A 180 -21.24 7.08 17.54
CA ASN A 180 -22.43 6.33 17.99
C ASN A 180 -22.14 4.98 18.73
N ASP A 181 -20.91 4.74 19.24
CA ASP A 181 -20.47 3.50 19.92
C ASP A 181 -20.62 2.17 19.14
N GLU A 182 -21.36 2.17 18.03
CA GLU A 182 -21.61 1.05 17.14
C GLU A 182 -20.52 0.88 16.08
N TYR A 183 -19.71 1.92 15.85
CA TYR A 183 -18.68 1.91 14.83
C TYR A 183 -17.34 2.40 15.35
N TYR A 184 -16.25 1.85 14.81
CA TYR A 184 -14.90 2.36 15.00
C TYR A 184 -14.32 2.87 13.69
N PRO A 185 -13.55 3.99 13.71
CA PRO A 185 -13.04 4.59 12.49
C PRO A 185 -11.84 3.78 11.96
N MET A 186 -11.78 3.67 10.64
CA MET A 186 -10.72 3.01 9.88
C MET A 186 -9.90 4.00 9.06
N SER A 187 -10.57 4.92 8.38
CA SER A 187 -9.97 5.99 7.59
C SER A 187 -10.69 7.30 7.88
N VAL A 188 -10.02 8.42 7.60
CA VAL A 188 -10.61 9.77 7.74
C VAL A 188 -10.06 10.68 6.64
N GLN A 189 -10.90 11.58 6.14
CA GLN A 189 -10.58 12.68 5.24
C GLN A 189 -11.39 13.94 5.59
N PHE A 190 -10.84 15.11 5.31
CA PHE A 190 -11.60 16.36 5.38
C PHE A 190 -12.42 16.53 4.09
N LYS A 191 -13.74 16.66 4.23
CA LYS A 191 -14.64 17.09 3.15
C LYS A 191 -14.67 18.61 3.04
N SER A 192 -14.60 19.28 4.20
CA SER A 192 -14.41 20.72 4.34
C SER A 192 -13.69 21.00 5.66
N LYS A 193 -13.40 22.26 5.98
CA LYS A 193 -12.77 22.63 7.26
C LYS A 193 -13.55 22.16 8.51
N ASP A 194 -14.87 21.99 8.39
CA ASP A 194 -15.77 21.67 9.51
C ASP A 194 -16.34 20.25 9.43
N ILE A 195 -16.16 19.53 8.31
CA ILE A 195 -16.80 18.24 8.06
C ILE A 195 -15.75 17.18 7.74
N LEU A 196 -15.82 16.07 8.47
CA LEU A 196 -15.01 14.87 8.26
C LEU A 196 -15.86 13.78 7.61
N VAL A 197 -15.22 13.01 6.73
CA VAL A 197 -15.78 11.77 6.17
C VAL A 197 -14.79 10.63 6.40
N GLY A 198 -15.30 9.42 6.54
CA GLY A 198 -14.44 8.28 6.85
C GLY A 198 -15.09 6.94 6.60
N VAL A 199 -14.30 5.88 6.79
CA VAL A 199 -14.78 4.50 6.81
C VAL A 199 -14.94 4.05 8.25
N GLY A 200 -16.12 3.52 8.60
CA GLY A 200 -16.43 2.95 9.90
C GLY A 200 -16.63 1.44 9.82
N LEU A 201 -16.15 0.70 10.82
CA LEU A 201 -16.40 -0.75 10.95
C LEU A 201 -17.28 -1.04 12.17
N PRO A 202 -18.23 -1.98 12.10
CA PRO A 202 -19.09 -2.33 13.22
C PRO A 202 -18.31 -2.87 14.44
N THR A 203 -18.62 -2.37 15.63
CA THR A 203 -17.99 -2.77 16.91
C THR A 203 -18.41 -4.16 17.37
N LYS A 204 -19.56 -4.64 16.92
CA LYS A 204 -20.07 -6.01 17.15
C LYS A 204 -19.38 -7.07 16.28
N SER A 205 -18.43 -6.70 15.42
CA SER A 205 -17.65 -7.69 14.66
C SER A 205 -16.79 -8.56 15.60
N ALA A 206 -16.90 -9.89 15.45
CA ALA A 206 -16.26 -10.87 16.32
C ALA A 206 -14.71 -10.79 16.31
N TYR A 207 -14.13 -10.18 15.27
CA TYR A 207 -12.68 -10.11 15.06
C TYR A 207 -12.21 -8.66 15.16
N ARG A 208 -11.67 -8.25 16.31
CA ARG A 208 -11.26 -6.85 16.58
C ARG A 208 -9.84 -6.51 16.12
N LEU A 209 -9.09 -7.51 15.67
CA LEU A 209 -7.62 -7.45 15.56
C LEU A 209 -7.07 -7.43 14.13
N GLY A 210 -7.97 -7.32 13.15
CA GLY A 210 -7.65 -7.38 11.72
C GLY A 210 -6.52 -6.45 11.32
N LEU A 211 -5.47 -6.98 10.69
CA LEU A 211 -4.66 -6.19 9.77
C LEU A 211 -5.60 -5.52 8.76
N ARG A 212 -5.59 -4.18 8.75
CA ARG A 212 -6.53 -3.32 8.00
C ARG A 212 -6.57 -3.64 6.51
N SER A 213 -5.47 -4.15 5.98
CA SER A 213 -5.31 -4.51 4.57
C SER A 213 -5.90 -5.86 4.22
N CYS A 214 -6.24 -6.70 5.21
CA CYS A 214 -6.48 -8.12 4.99
C CYS A 214 -7.94 -8.61 5.18
N SER A 215 -8.90 -7.73 5.51
CA SER A 215 -10.26 -8.16 5.91
C SER A 215 -11.39 -7.76 4.96
N ASN A 216 -12.35 -8.66 4.69
CA ASN A 216 -13.61 -8.38 3.99
C ASN A 216 -14.76 -7.94 4.92
N ARG A 217 -14.46 -7.11 5.91
CA ARG A 217 -15.47 -6.72 6.90
C ARG A 217 -16.45 -5.73 6.30
N PRO A 218 -17.77 -5.93 6.49
CA PRO A 218 -18.73 -4.86 6.27
C PRO A 218 -18.29 -3.55 6.91
N SER A 219 -18.48 -2.49 6.15
CA SER A 219 -18.07 -1.14 6.51
C SER A 219 -19.11 -0.14 6.06
N ILE A 220 -19.12 0.99 6.76
CA ILE A 220 -19.92 2.16 6.38
C ILE A 220 -19.01 3.27 5.85
N ILE A 221 -19.57 4.13 5.02
CA ILE A 221 -19.06 5.49 4.81
C ILE A 221 -19.83 6.42 5.72
N PHE A 222 -19.14 7.17 6.57
CA PHE A 222 -19.77 8.10 7.50
C PHE A 222 -19.34 9.54 7.24
N GLN A 223 -20.15 10.47 7.73
CA GLN A 223 -19.85 11.88 7.87
C GLN A 223 -20.06 12.29 9.33
N ILE A 224 -19.24 13.21 9.82
CA ILE A 224 -19.39 13.81 11.16
C ILE A 224 -18.87 15.25 11.14
N ASN A 225 -19.48 16.12 11.93
CA ASN A 225 -18.92 17.44 12.16
C ASN A 225 -17.62 17.33 12.96
N ARG A 226 -16.71 18.27 12.73
CA ARG A 226 -15.44 18.35 13.46
C ARG A 226 -15.65 18.43 14.97
N ASP A 227 -16.77 18.95 15.46
CA ASP A 227 -17.06 19.01 16.90
C ASP A 227 -17.61 17.70 17.49
N GLY A 228 -17.77 16.65 16.69
CA GLY A 228 -18.33 15.36 17.10
C GLY A 228 -19.83 15.23 16.93
N THR A 229 -20.52 16.27 16.43
CA THR A 229 -21.98 16.26 16.23
C THR A 229 -22.38 15.79 14.84
N ASP A 230 -23.68 15.54 14.64
CA ASP A 230 -24.29 15.23 13.33
C ASP A 230 -23.67 14.02 12.60
N PHE A 231 -23.38 12.95 13.36
CA PHE A 231 -22.95 11.69 12.76
C PHE A 231 -24.01 11.14 11.81
N LYS A 232 -23.61 10.85 10.57
CA LYS A 232 -24.46 10.35 9.49
C LYS A 232 -23.79 9.20 8.78
N ILE A 233 -24.56 8.15 8.50
CA ILE A 233 -24.14 7.08 7.59
C ILE A 233 -24.51 7.52 6.18
N LEU A 234 -23.51 7.70 5.33
CA LEU A 234 -23.69 8.06 3.92
C LEU A 234 -23.92 6.82 3.04
N TYR A 235 -23.31 5.68 3.39
CA TYR A 235 -23.40 4.45 2.61
C TYR A 235 -23.05 3.22 3.47
N GLY A 236 -23.57 2.04 3.13
CA GLY A 236 -23.19 0.76 3.74
C GLY A 236 -23.94 0.35 5.01
N ALA A 237 -25.04 1.03 5.35
CA ALA A 237 -25.82 0.78 6.57
C ALA A 237 -26.34 -0.66 6.73
N SER A 238 -26.56 -1.39 5.63
CA SER A 238 -27.05 -2.77 5.62
C SER A 238 -25.98 -3.85 5.89
N ALA A 239 -24.73 -3.46 6.17
CA ALA A 239 -23.59 -4.37 6.40
C ALA A 239 -23.32 -5.35 5.24
N GLN A 240 -23.54 -4.93 3.99
CA GLN A 240 -23.34 -5.76 2.79
C GLN A 240 -22.18 -5.32 1.90
N SER A 241 -21.50 -4.22 2.24
CA SER A 241 -20.42 -3.65 1.44
C SER A 241 -19.10 -3.54 2.21
N ASN A 242 -17.98 -3.77 1.53
CA ASN A 242 -16.64 -3.49 2.06
C ASN A 242 -16.02 -2.28 1.35
N SER A 243 -15.51 -1.36 2.15
CA SER A 243 -14.72 -0.21 1.78
C SER A 243 -13.60 -0.04 2.79
N ARG A 244 -12.47 0.49 2.35
CA ARG A 244 -11.31 0.69 3.23
C ARG A 244 -10.99 2.13 3.49
N GLU A 245 -11.31 2.96 2.51
CA GLU A 245 -10.78 4.29 2.44
C GLU A 245 -11.73 5.19 1.65
N VAL A 246 -11.71 6.46 2.01
CA VAL A 246 -12.38 7.54 1.30
C VAL A 246 -11.34 8.55 0.79
N ARG A 247 -11.71 9.25 -0.27
CA ARG A 247 -10.99 10.41 -0.82
C ARG A 247 -11.98 11.55 -0.98
N THR A 248 -11.47 12.77 -0.85
CA THR A 248 -12.25 13.99 -1.06
C THR A 248 -11.61 14.85 -2.14
N THR A 249 -12.45 15.62 -2.84
CA THR A 249 -12.01 16.68 -3.76
C THR A 249 -12.06 18.03 -3.09
N THR A 250 -11.46 19.04 -3.71
CA THR A 250 -11.51 20.43 -3.23
C THR A 250 -12.93 21.00 -3.17
N ASN A 251 -13.85 20.45 -3.95
CA ASN A 251 -15.25 20.87 -3.98
C ASN A 251 -16.12 20.10 -2.98
N GLY A 252 -15.53 19.20 -2.20
CA GLY A 252 -16.22 18.42 -1.17
C GLY A 252 -16.93 17.17 -1.70
N ASP A 253 -16.65 16.74 -2.94
CA ASP A 253 -17.09 15.43 -3.41
C ASP A 253 -16.34 14.32 -2.67
N VAL A 254 -17.00 13.18 -2.50
CA VAL A 254 -16.47 12.05 -1.74
C VAL A 254 -16.42 10.82 -2.65
N PHE A 255 -15.28 10.17 -2.73
CA PHE A 255 -15.06 8.97 -3.54
C PHE A 255 -14.52 7.83 -2.68
N TRP A 256 -14.92 6.61 -2.97
CA TRP A 256 -14.41 5.42 -2.30
C TRP A 256 -14.54 4.18 -3.18
N PHE A 257 -13.76 3.17 -2.83
CA PHE A 257 -13.88 1.85 -3.43
C PHE A 257 -14.85 1.00 -2.60
N SER A 258 -15.88 0.47 -3.23
CA SER A 258 -16.88 -0.41 -2.61
C SER A 258 -17.05 -1.71 -3.36
N ARG A 259 -17.17 -2.82 -2.63
CA ARG A 259 -17.59 -4.12 -3.16
C ARG A 259 -18.70 -4.72 -2.33
N ASP A 260 -19.53 -5.54 -2.96
CA ASP A 260 -20.59 -6.29 -2.27
C ASP A 260 -20.05 -7.61 -1.71
N LEU A 261 -20.58 -8.03 -0.55
CA LEU A 261 -20.09 -9.15 0.28
C LEU A 261 -21.08 -10.32 0.39
N TYR A 262 -22.11 -10.39 -0.47
CA TYR A 262 -23.22 -11.34 -0.29
C TYR A 262 -23.15 -12.55 -1.23
N GLU A 263 -23.43 -13.75 -0.68
CA GLU A 263 -23.72 -15.03 -1.37
C GLU A 263 -22.71 -15.54 -2.44
N LYS A 264 -21.44 -15.13 -2.38
CA LYS A 264 -20.38 -15.66 -3.27
C LYS A 264 -19.09 -15.99 -2.51
N LEU A 265 -18.22 -16.81 -3.12
CA LEU A 265 -16.82 -16.85 -2.68
C LEU A 265 -16.21 -15.48 -2.99
N HIS A 266 -15.60 -14.85 -2.00
CA HIS A 266 -15.02 -13.53 -2.18
C HIS A 266 -13.50 -13.63 -2.15
N PRO A 267 -12.81 -13.20 -3.23
CA PRO A 267 -11.37 -13.23 -3.32
C PRO A 267 -10.76 -12.17 -2.43
N GLY A 268 -10.76 -12.47 -1.13
CA GLY A 268 -10.09 -11.71 -0.11
C GLY A 268 -10.28 -10.18 -0.19
N PRO A 269 -9.45 -9.46 0.54
CA PRO A 269 -9.42 -8.02 0.56
C PRO A 269 -8.73 -7.42 -0.68
N HIS A 270 -8.07 -8.23 -1.49
CA HIS A 270 -7.18 -7.69 -2.51
C HIS A 270 -7.92 -7.49 -3.84
N LEU A 271 -8.47 -6.28 -3.98
CA LEU A 271 -8.81 -5.49 -5.16
C LEU A 271 -9.26 -6.19 -6.47
N THR A 272 -10.25 -7.08 -6.39
CA THR A 272 -11.15 -7.34 -7.53
C THR A 272 -12.62 -7.09 -7.20
N GLU A 273 -13.41 -6.78 -8.24
CA GLU A 273 -14.82 -6.35 -8.19
C GLU A 273 -15.13 -5.15 -7.29
N VAL A 274 -14.26 -4.14 -7.29
CA VAL A 274 -14.50 -2.93 -6.50
C VAL A 274 -14.97 -1.80 -7.41
N ASN A 275 -16.19 -1.33 -7.19
CA ASN A 275 -16.73 -0.16 -7.87
C ASN A 275 -16.11 1.10 -7.28
N LEU A 276 -15.78 2.05 -8.14
CA LEU A 276 -15.54 3.42 -7.68
C LEU A 276 -16.91 4.07 -7.46
N MET A 277 -17.21 4.32 -6.20
CA MET A 277 -18.41 5.03 -5.76
C MET A 277 -18.11 6.51 -5.59
N GLY A 278 -19.13 7.35 -5.72
CA GLY A 278 -19.03 8.80 -5.55
C GLY A 278 -20.28 9.42 -4.96
N ILE A 279 -20.11 10.49 -4.19
CA ILE A 279 -21.12 11.50 -3.88
C ILE A 279 -20.64 12.79 -4.53
N VAL A 280 -21.31 13.22 -5.59
CA VAL A 280 -20.87 14.32 -6.45
C VAL A 280 -21.89 15.47 -6.36
N GLY A 281 -21.43 16.68 -6.05
CA GLY A 281 -22.32 17.84 -5.92
C GLY A 281 -23.38 17.70 -4.82
N GLY A 282 -23.16 16.82 -3.84
CA GLY A 282 -24.12 16.56 -2.75
C GLY A 282 -25.27 15.61 -3.13
N SER A 283 -25.16 14.87 -4.23
CA SER A 283 -26.11 13.82 -4.63
C SER A 283 -26.13 12.62 -3.67
N ASP A 284 -27.05 11.69 -3.92
CA ASP A 284 -26.97 10.36 -3.33
C ASP A 284 -25.72 9.59 -3.85
N PRO A 285 -25.20 8.62 -3.08
CA PRO A 285 -24.15 7.71 -3.52
C PRO A 285 -24.48 7.02 -4.84
N GLU A 286 -23.53 7.06 -5.79
CA GLU A 286 -23.67 6.38 -7.07
C GLU A 286 -22.38 5.69 -7.52
N ILE A 287 -22.51 4.77 -8.46
CA ILE A 287 -21.36 4.17 -9.15
C ILE A 287 -20.85 5.16 -10.21
N ILE A 288 -19.57 5.50 -10.09
CA ILE A 288 -18.84 6.33 -11.04
C ILE A 288 -18.13 5.45 -12.06
N VAL A 289 -17.46 4.39 -11.62
CA VAL A 289 -16.84 3.39 -12.51
C VAL A 289 -17.15 2.00 -11.97
N LYS A 290 -17.72 1.14 -12.81
CA LYS A 290 -17.90 -0.27 -12.48
C LYS A 290 -16.60 -1.03 -12.64
N SER A 291 -16.39 -2.03 -11.78
CA SER A 291 -15.24 -2.92 -11.85
C SER A 291 -15.10 -3.62 -13.21
N SER A 292 -16.22 -4.06 -13.81
CA SER A 292 -16.27 -4.70 -15.14
C SER A 292 -15.75 -3.80 -16.26
N ASP A 293 -15.99 -2.51 -16.13
CA ASP A 293 -15.69 -1.51 -17.14
C ASP A 293 -14.24 -1.03 -17.00
N ALA A 294 -13.71 -1.13 -15.77
CA ALA A 294 -12.37 -0.68 -15.48
C ALA A 294 -11.30 -1.58 -16.10
N LYS A 295 -11.45 -2.90 -16.24
CA LYS A 295 -10.37 -3.84 -16.70
C LYS A 295 -9.01 -3.68 -15.98
N PHE A 296 -8.95 -2.88 -14.91
CA PHE A 296 -7.78 -2.27 -14.32
C PHE A 296 -7.88 -2.49 -12.80
N PHE A 297 -7.09 -3.46 -12.33
CA PHE A 297 -7.14 -4.01 -10.98
C PHE A 297 -5.90 -3.55 -10.20
N ASP A 298 -6.03 -3.53 -8.87
CA ASP A 298 -5.06 -2.96 -7.92
C ASP A 298 -5.02 -1.42 -7.90
N GLN A 299 -6.19 -0.80 -7.64
CA GLN A 299 -6.29 0.65 -7.57
C GLN A 299 -5.82 1.21 -6.23
N VAL A 300 -4.55 1.61 -6.18
CA VAL A 300 -4.02 2.45 -5.10
C VAL A 300 -4.33 3.90 -5.44
N ALA A 301 -5.22 4.51 -4.66
CA ALA A 301 -5.52 5.93 -4.79
C ALA A 301 -4.34 6.78 -4.28
N PRO A 302 -3.80 7.71 -5.09
CA PRO A 302 -2.87 8.74 -4.64
C PRO A 302 -3.39 9.50 -3.41
N LYS A 303 -2.50 10.21 -2.69
CA LYS A 303 -2.88 10.99 -1.49
C LYS A 303 -4.03 11.95 -1.80
N ARG A 304 -3.90 12.73 -2.87
CA ARG A 304 -4.99 13.48 -3.50
C ARG A 304 -5.24 12.92 -4.88
N ILE A 305 -6.52 12.78 -5.22
CA ILE A 305 -6.95 12.15 -6.48
C ILE A 305 -7.49 13.15 -7.50
N SER A 306 -7.86 14.36 -7.09
CA SER A 306 -8.47 15.33 -8.01
C SER A 306 -7.40 15.96 -8.91
N LEU A 307 -7.65 15.95 -10.21
CA LEU A 307 -6.92 16.74 -11.19
C LEU A 307 -7.62 18.08 -11.44
N ASN A 308 -8.95 18.03 -11.50
CA ASN A 308 -9.88 19.15 -11.54
C ASN A 308 -11.26 18.68 -11.02
N ASP A 309 -12.29 19.50 -11.22
CA ASP A 309 -13.66 19.25 -10.75
C ASP A 309 -14.30 17.99 -11.35
N ASP A 310 -13.89 17.59 -12.55
CA ASP A 310 -14.55 16.52 -13.32
C ASP A 310 -13.65 15.29 -13.53
N THR A 311 -12.37 15.36 -13.14
CA THR A 311 -11.39 14.30 -13.41
C THR A 311 -10.57 13.93 -12.19
N LEU A 312 -10.42 12.62 -12.00
CA LEU A 312 -9.63 12.01 -10.94
C LEU A 312 -8.45 11.23 -11.55
N ILE A 313 -7.42 10.99 -10.74
CA ILE A 313 -6.30 10.14 -11.10
C ILE A 313 -6.15 8.99 -10.10
N LEU A 314 -5.96 7.79 -10.64
CA LEU A 314 -5.80 6.54 -9.89
C LEU A 314 -4.62 5.76 -10.47
N ASN A 315 -3.99 4.90 -9.68
CA ASN A 315 -3.02 3.93 -10.21
C ASN A 315 -3.74 2.63 -10.54
N THR A 316 -3.23 1.87 -11.50
CA THR A 316 -3.68 0.51 -11.77
C THR A 316 -2.52 -0.35 -12.26
N ILE A 317 -2.74 -1.66 -12.31
CA ILE A 317 -1.85 -2.60 -12.97
C ILE A 317 -2.45 -3.02 -14.31
N VAL A 318 -1.61 -3.00 -15.34
CA VAL A 318 -1.90 -3.46 -16.69
C VAL A 318 -1.01 -4.64 -17.03
N ASP A 319 -1.48 -5.50 -17.92
CA ASP A 319 -0.77 -6.65 -18.46
C ASP A 319 -0.25 -7.63 -17.37
N GLY A 320 -0.92 -7.62 -16.21
CA GLY A 320 -0.59 -8.46 -15.05
C GLY A 320 0.65 -8.05 -14.25
N MET A 321 1.34 -6.94 -14.57
CA MET A 321 2.56 -6.56 -13.83
C MET A 321 2.99 -5.09 -13.95
N THR A 322 2.45 -4.32 -14.90
CA THR A 322 2.93 -2.96 -15.15
C THR A 322 2.08 -1.94 -14.41
N LEU A 323 2.67 -1.16 -13.51
CA LEU A 323 1.98 -0.01 -12.90
C LEU A 323 1.73 1.06 -13.95
N CYS A 324 0.50 1.58 -14.01
CA CYS A 324 0.07 2.57 -14.98
C CYS A 324 -0.94 3.53 -14.32
N PRO A 325 -0.76 4.85 -14.41
CA PRO A 325 -1.78 5.80 -13.99
C PRO A 325 -2.98 5.77 -14.94
N SER A 326 -4.15 6.11 -14.39
CA SER A 326 -5.42 6.16 -15.11
C SER A 326 -6.19 7.41 -14.70
N ILE A 327 -6.93 7.98 -15.65
CA ILE A 327 -7.79 9.15 -15.46
C ILE A 327 -9.23 8.67 -15.43
N VAL A 328 -9.96 9.03 -14.37
CA VAL A 328 -11.40 8.82 -14.28
C VAL A 328 -12.10 10.12 -14.65
N HIS A 329 -12.99 10.05 -15.62
CA HIS A 329 -13.88 11.14 -16.02
C HIS A 329 -15.22 10.95 -15.31
N VAL A 330 -15.49 11.79 -14.31
CA VAL A 330 -16.58 11.58 -13.33
C VAL A 330 -17.95 11.71 -13.99
N LYS A 331 -18.13 12.71 -14.87
CA LYS A 331 -19.40 12.96 -15.57
C LYS A 331 -19.70 11.89 -16.61
N GLU A 332 -18.69 11.51 -17.38
CA GLU A 332 -18.76 10.51 -18.43
C GLU A 332 -18.78 9.07 -17.88
N LYS A 333 -18.47 8.91 -16.59
CA LYS A 333 -18.43 7.62 -15.89
C LYS A 333 -17.51 6.61 -16.59
N CYS A 334 -16.37 7.10 -17.05
CA CYS A 334 -15.40 6.30 -17.79
C CYS A 334 -13.98 6.48 -17.24
N ILE A 335 -13.12 5.53 -17.57
CA ILE A 335 -11.72 5.50 -17.16
C ILE A 335 -10.83 5.35 -18.39
N GLU A 336 -9.71 6.05 -18.37
CA GLU A 336 -8.75 6.10 -19.46
C GLU A 336 -7.34 5.82 -18.93
N LEU A 337 -6.60 4.91 -19.58
CA LEU A 337 -5.21 4.67 -19.24
C LEU A 337 -4.29 5.76 -19.78
N MET A 338 -3.26 6.08 -18.98
CA MET A 338 -2.11 6.82 -19.47
C MET A 338 -1.06 5.85 -20.04
N GLU A 339 -1.31 5.27 -21.20
CA GLU A 339 -0.43 4.24 -21.82
C GLU A 339 1.04 4.68 -21.95
N ASN A 340 1.29 5.98 -22.15
CA ASN A 340 2.64 6.55 -22.24
C ASN A 340 3.34 6.69 -20.86
N ALA A 341 2.66 6.34 -19.77
CA ALA A 341 3.10 6.46 -18.38
C ALA A 341 3.19 5.09 -17.69
N ARG A 342 3.47 4.03 -18.45
CA ARG A 342 3.80 2.71 -17.90
C ARG A 342 5.01 2.77 -16.97
N ASN A 343 5.02 1.90 -15.96
CA ASN A 343 6.00 1.85 -14.89
C ASN A 343 6.07 3.13 -14.02
N ILE A 344 4.96 3.86 -13.95
CA ILE A 344 4.80 5.04 -13.09
C ILE A 344 3.66 4.80 -12.10
N SER A 345 3.92 5.12 -10.84
CA SER A 345 2.89 5.22 -9.80
C SER A 345 2.77 6.67 -9.38
N VAL A 346 1.59 7.27 -9.53
CA VAL A 346 1.28 8.60 -9.03
C VAL A 346 1.13 8.53 -7.51
N LEU A 347 1.82 9.42 -6.82
CA LEU A 347 1.77 9.53 -5.37
C LEU A 347 0.77 10.58 -4.91
N ASP A 348 0.67 11.68 -5.67
CA ASP A 348 -0.13 12.83 -5.28
C ASP A 348 -0.46 13.72 -6.49
N SER A 349 -1.55 14.49 -6.38
CA SER A 349 -1.98 15.46 -7.39
C SER A 349 -2.35 16.80 -6.77
N GLN A 350 -2.08 17.89 -7.50
CA GLN A 350 -2.55 19.23 -7.12
C GLN A 350 -2.56 20.17 -8.32
N TYR A 351 -3.63 20.96 -8.46
CA TYR A 351 -3.75 22.01 -9.49
C TYR A 351 -3.47 21.50 -10.92
N GLY A 352 -3.93 20.28 -11.26
CA GLY A 352 -3.68 19.65 -12.55
C GLY A 352 -2.24 19.13 -12.76
N PHE A 353 -1.38 19.20 -11.75
CA PHE A 353 -0.07 18.56 -11.73
C PHE A 353 -0.09 17.28 -10.93
N VAL A 354 0.76 16.34 -11.32
CA VAL A 354 0.94 15.06 -10.64
C VAL A 354 2.40 14.84 -10.34
N VAL A 355 2.67 14.23 -9.19
CA VAL A 355 4.00 13.74 -8.83
C VAL A 355 3.89 12.25 -8.59
N GLY A 356 4.86 11.51 -9.11
CA GLY A 356 4.90 10.07 -9.04
C GLY A 356 6.32 9.55 -9.00
N ILE A 357 6.42 8.23 -8.99
CA ILE A 357 7.68 7.51 -9.07
C ILE A 357 7.67 6.68 -10.33
N LYS A 358 8.77 6.75 -11.07
CA LYS A 358 9.06 5.88 -12.21
C LYS A 358 10.15 4.89 -11.81
N CYS A 359 9.97 3.61 -12.10
CA CYS A 359 11.01 2.60 -11.86
C CYS A 359 10.78 1.36 -12.72
N SER A 360 11.80 0.55 -12.91
CA SER A 360 11.66 -0.79 -13.50
C SER A 360 12.49 -1.78 -12.68
N PRO A 361 12.44 -3.09 -12.95
CA PRO A 361 13.26 -4.05 -12.21
C PRO A 361 14.77 -3.79 -12.34
N ILE A 362 15.18 -3.03 -13.37
CA ILE A 362 16.57 -2.68 -13.67
C ILE A 362 16.86 -1.17 -13.57
N GLU A 363 15.86 -0.36 -13.24
CA GLU A 363 15.99 1.09 -13.07
C GLU A 363 15.47 1.50 -11.68
N PRO A 364 16.31 2.07 -10.79
CA PRO A 364 15.88 2.58 -9.49
C PRO A 364 14.76 3.63 -9.57
N TRP A 365 14.07 3.84 -8.45
CA TRP A 365 13.00 4.82 -8.33
C TRP A 365 13.44 6.25 -8.63
N SER A 366 12.94 6.83 -9.72
CA SER A 366 13.12 8.24 -10.02
C SER A 366 11.85 9.01 -9.68
N LEU A 367 12.00 10.14 -8.99
CA LEU A 367 10.88 11.04 -8.76
C LEU A 367 10.55 11.77 -10.06
N VAL A 368 9.29 11.74 -10.48
CA VAL A 368 8.82 12.34 -11.73
C VAL A 368 7.62 13.25 -11.49
N SER A 369 7.42 14.22 -12.37
CA SER A 369 6.23 15.07 -12.40
C SER A 369 5.70 15.24 -13.80
N ALA A 370 4.39 15.43 -13.92
CA ALA A 370 3.75 15.81 -15.17
C ALA A 370 2.66 16.85 -14.92
N LYS A 371 2.36 17.67 -15.94
CA LYS A 371 1.02 18.25 -16.04
C LYS A 371 0.10 17.16 -16.56
N ALA A 372 -0.98 16.87 -15.83
CA ALA A 372 -1.85 15.73 -16.15
C ALA A 372 -2.48 15.83 -17.55
N SER A 373 -2.76 17.05 -18.02
CA SER A 373 -3.26 17.29 -19.38
C SER A 373 -2.23 16.95 -20.47
N GLU A 374 -0.93 17.05 -20.18
CA GLU A 374 0.15 16.79 -21.14
C GLU A 374 0.57 15.32 -21.12
N ARG A 375 0.40 14.63 -19.98
CA ARG A 375 0.73 13.21 -19.80
C ARG A 375 2.19 12.86 -20.06
N VAL A 376 3.07 13.85 -20.06
CA VAL A 376 4.52 13.70 -20.22
C VAL A 376 5.18 13.87 -18.86
N PHE A 377 5.67 12.75 -18.30
CA PHE A 377 6.41 12.74 -17.05
C PHE A 377 7.87 13.13 -17.27
N LYS A 378 8.32 14.15 -16.54
CA LYS A 378 9.71 14.59 -16.50
C LYS A 378 10.35 14.23 -15.17
N PRO A 379 11.63 13.83 -15.15
CA PRO A 379 12.34 13.58 -13.91
C PRO A 379 12.51 14.87 -13.10
N LEU A 380 12.27 14.76 -11.79
CA LEU A 380 12.58 15.79 -10.79
C LEU A 380 13.88 15.49 -10.06
N ILE A 381 14.15 14.20 -9.82
CA ILE A 381 15.40 13.71 -9.23
C ILE A 381 15.79 12.49 -10.04
N ASN A 382 17.02 12.52 -10.56
CA ASN A 382 17.65 11.35 -11.15
C ASN A 382 18.54 10.71 -10.09
N HIS A 383 18.60 9.38 -10.08
CA HIS A 383 19.64 8.68 -9.34
C HIS A 383 20.96 8.77 -10.12
N ASP A 384 22.03 9.18 -9.45
CA ASP A 384 23.38 9.29 -10.04
C ASP A 384 24.13 7.93 -10.09
N GLY A 385 23.47 6.81 -9.76
CA GLY A 385 24.06 5.48 -9.73
C GLY A 385 23.57 4.59 -10.86
N SER A 386 24.46 4.16 -11.74
CA SER A 386 24.19 3.07 -12.68
C SER A 386 24.25 1.73 -11.95
N LEU A 387 23.23 0.90 -12.09
CA LEU A 387 23.32 -0.50 -11.70
C LEU A 387 24.16 -1.26 -12.73
N PRO A 388 24.81 -2.36 -12.33
CA PRO A 388 25.37 -3.30 -13.28
C PRO A 388 24.31 -3.74 -14.30
N GLU A 389 24.77 -4.12 -15.50
CA GLU A 389 23.89 -4.64 -16.55
C GLU A 389 23.15 -5.89 -16.04
N ARG A 390 21.85 -5.93 -16.30
CA ARG A 390 20.93 -6.96 -15.80
C ARG A 390 20.01 -7.38 -16.91
N ILE A 391 19.65 -8.66 -16.90
CA ILE A 391 18.59 -9.18 -17.76
C ILE A 391 17.26 -8.97 -17.04
N TYR A 392 16.30 -8.38 -17.73
CA TYR A 392 14.89 -8.37 -17.35
C TYR A 392 14.08 -9.03 -18.46
N LYS A 393 13.25 -10.02 -18.11
CA LYS A 393 12.45 -10.76 -19.07
C LYS A 393 11.06 -11.08 -18.49
N PRO A 394 9.99 -10.44 -18.97
CA PRO A 394 8.63 -10.86 -18.63
C PRO A 394 8.31 -12.18 -19.33
N LEU A 395 7.68 -13.11 -18.62
CA LEU A 395 7.19 -14.39 -19.12
C LEU A 395 5.67 -14.37 -19.07
N TYR A 396 5.00 -14.49 -20.21
CA TYR A 396 3.54 -14.59 -20.29
C TYR A 396 3.15 -16.03 -20.58
N LEU A 397 2.39 -16.63 -19.68
CA LEU A 397 2.05 -18.05 -19.71
C LEU A 397 0.52 -18.25 -19.74
N LYS A 398 0.12 -19.47 -20.05
CA LYS A 398 -1.26 -19.94 -19.93
C LYS A 398 -1.27 -21.16 -19.04
N ALA A 399 -2.08 -21.12 -17.99
CA ALA A 399 -2.24 -22.19 -17.02
C ALA A 399 -2.44 -23.55 -17.69
N HIS A 400 -1.73 -24.56 -17.19
CA HIS A 400 -2.01 -25.98 -17.49
C HIS A 400 -3.21 -26.47 -16.65
N GLY A 401 -3.95 -27.44 -17.19
CA GLY A 401 -5.16 -27.98 -16.55
C GLY A 401 -6.32 -26.97 -16.51
N GLY A 402 -7.54 -27.47 -16.24
CA GLY A 402 -8.75 -26.65 -16.00
C GLY A 402 -8.93 -25.41 -16.89
N ASN A 403 -9.25 -24.28 -16.25
CA ASN A 403 -9.50 -22.98 -16.85
C ASN A 403 -8.14 -22.45 -17.34
N LYS A 404 -7.87 -22.47 -18.65
CA LYS A 404 -6.59 -22.07 -19.29
C LYS A 404 -6.32 -20.55 -19.19
N LEU A 405 -6.39 -20.02 -17.98
CA LEU A 405 -6.30 -18.61 -17.65
C LEU A 405 -4.86 -18.11 -17.86
N PRO A 406 -4.70 -16.87 -18.34
CA PRO A 406 -3.39 -16.25 -18.48
C PRO A 406 -2.81 -15.90 -17.10
N PHE A 407 -1.49 -16.02 -16.97
CA PHE A 407 -0.73 -15.57 -15.82
C PHE A 407 0.68 -15.15 -16.28
N ASN A 408 1.49 -14.55 -15.40
CA ASN A 408 2.86 -14.16 -15.78
C ASN A 408 3.90 -14.42 -14.69
N ALA A 409 5.15 -14.30 -15.10
CA ALA A 409 6.28 -14.25 -14.20
C ALA A 409 7.29 -13.19 -14.70
N ILE A 410 8.13 -12.71 -13.79
CA ILE A 410 9.19 -11.74 -14.09
C ILE A 410 10.52 -12.38 -13.76
N PHE A 411 11.36 -12.57 -14.76
CA PHE A 411 12.75 -12.94 -14.57
C PHE A 411 13.64 -11.70 -14.49
N VAL A 412 14.49 -11.64 -13.47
CA VAL A 412 15.55 -10.64 -13.34
C VAL A 412 16.83 -11.33 -12.88
N GLY A 413 17.95 -11.07 -13.55
CA GLY A 413 19.22 -11.71 -13.20
C GLY A 413 20.42 -10.90 -13.66
N PRO A 414 21.64 -11.29 -13.23
CA PRO A 414 22.86 -10.73 -13.78
C PRO A 414 23.00 -11.06 -15.26
N SER A 415 23.70 -10.22 -16.02
CA SER A 415 24.13 -10.60 -17.37
C SER A 415 25.07 -11.81 -17.31
N PRO A 416 24.91 -12.85 -18.17
CA PRO A 416 25.79 -14.00 -18.19
C PRO A 416 27.24 -13.59 -18.44
N SER A 417 28.16 -14.04 -17.59
CA SER A 417 29.59 -13.80 -17.72
C SER A 417 30.32 -15.13 -17.91
N GLY A 418 30.59 -15.52 -19.16
CA GLY A 418 31.26 -16.79 -19.47
C GLY A 418 30.33 -18.00 -19.35
N ASP A 419 30.90 -19.14 -18.95
CA ASP A 419 30.22 -20.44 -18.85
C ASP A 419 29.61 -20.72 -17.45
N ASP A 420 29.75 -19.77 -16.52
CA ASP A 420 29.28 -19.94 -15.14
C ASP A 420 27.76 -19.99 -15.08
N LYS A 421 27.23 -21.06 -14.46
CA LYS A 421 25.79 -21.19 -14.24
C LYS A 421 25.36 -20.42 -13.00
N THR A 422 24.26 -19.68 -13.11
CA THR A 422 23.73 -18.82 -12.04
C THR A 422 22.64 -19.55 -11.23
N PRO A 423 22.69 -19.55 -9.89
CA PRO A 423 21.60 -20.07 -9.07
C PRO A 423 20.32 -19.24 -9.22
N LEU A 424 19.15 -19.86 -8.99
CA LEU A 424 17.84 -19.23 -9.18
C LEU A 424 17.03 -19.20 -7.88
N ILE A 425 16.48 -18.04 -7.52
CA ILE A 425 15.47 -17.90 -6.46
C ILE A 425 14.09 -17.73 -7.09
N VAL A 426 13.14 -18.61 -6.77
CA VAL A 426 11.74 -18.49 -7.17
C VAL A 426 10.93 -17.86 -6.04
N ILE A 427 10.21 -16.79 -6.36
CA ILE A 427 9.46 -15.97 -5.42
C ILE A 427 7.99 -15.89 -5.85
N PRO A 428 7.12 -16.81 -5.39
CA PRO A 428 5.69 -16.59 -5.43
C PRO A 428 5.29 -15.53 -4.41
N HIS A 429 4.42 -14.58 -4.78
CA HIS A 429 3.97 -13.54 -3.85
C HIS A 429 2.94 -14.03 -2.84
N GLY A 430 2.79 -13.26 -1.76
CA GLY A 430 1.68 -13.41 -0.79
C GLY A 430 0.37 -12.79 -1.30
N GLY A 431 -0.72 -12.96 -0.55
CA GLY A 431 -2.04 -12.45 -0.93
C GLY A 431 -3.15 -13.43 -0.55
N PRO A 432 -3.58 -14.34 -1.45
CA PRO A 432 -3.00 -14.68 -2.76
C PRO A 432 -3.28 -13.66 -3.86
N HIS A 433 -4.33 -12.85 -3.73
CA HIS A 433 -4.73 -11.94 -4.80
C HIS A 433 -3.93 -10.64 -4.80
N CYS A 434 -2.61 -10.73 -4.87
CA CYS A 434 -1.73 -9.57 -5.05
C CYS A 434 -1.03 -9.68 -6.42
N VAL A 435 0.03 -8.92 -6.62
CA VAL A 435 0.83 -8.96 -7.83
C VAL A 435 2.24 -8.43 -7.53
N LYS A 436 3.23 -9.07 -8.14
CA LYS A 436 4.57 -8.53 -8.30
C LYS A 436 4.59 -7.69 -9.56
N SER A 437 4.72 -6.39 -9.36
CA SER A 437 4.87 -5.46 -10.46
C SER A 437 6.30 -5.49 -11.02
N SER A 438 6.44 -5.04 -12.28
CA SER A 438 7.72 -4.73 -12.91
C SER A 438 8.33 -3.45 -12.35
N SER A 439 8.52 -3.42 -11.03
CA SER A 439 9.07 -2.29 -10.30
C SER A 439 10.41 -2.65 -9.69
N TYR A 440 11.21 -1.62 -9.42
CA TYR A 440 12.47 -1.78 -8.71
C TYR A 440 12.23 -2.36 -7.32
N SER A 441 13.11 -3.24 -6.84
CA SER A 441 13.01 -3.84 -5.52
C SER A 441 14.40 -4.10 -4.95
N GLN A 442 14.76 -3.35 -3.91
CA GLN A 442 16.05 -3.47 -3.23
C GLN A 442 16.38 -4.91 -2.85
N MET A 443 15.40 -5.72 -2.43
CA MET A 443 15.60 -7.12 -2.08
C MET A 443 15.99 -7.97 -3.31
N LEU A 444 15.35 -7.76 -4.46
CA LEU A 444 15.73 -8.47 -5.69
C LEU A 444 17.12 -8.05 -6.13
N ASN A 445 17.41 -6.74 -6.10
CA ASN A 445 18.71 -6.25 -6.49
C ASN A 445 19.80 -6.77 -5.56
N PHE A 446 19.55 -6.90 -4.25
CA PHE A 446 20.46 -7.52 -3.29
C PHE A 446 20.79 -8.97 -3.67
N PHE A 447 19.79 -9.79 -3.98
CA PHE A 447 20.03 -11.17 -4.42
C PHE A 447 20.83 -11.23 -5.72
N ILE A 448 20.54 -10.35 -6.66
CA ILE A 448 21.27 -10.26 -7.93
C ILE A 448 22.74 -9.86 -7.72
N GLU A 449 23.02 -8.91 -6.82
CA GLU A 449 24.39 -8.54 -6.47
C GLU A 449 25.14 -9.67 -5.75
N LEU A 450 24.43 -10.61 -5.11
CA LEU A 450 25.01 -11.84 -4.56
C LEU A 450 25.19 -12.95 -5.61
N GLY A 451 24.87 -12.69 -6.88
CA GLY A 451 25.02 -13.65 -7.97
C GLY A 451 23.82 -14.58 -8.17
N PHE A 452 22.65 -14.26 -7.61
CA PHE A 452 21.42 -15.02 -7.88
C PHE A 452 20.59 -14.40 -9.00
N SER A 453 20.03 -15.24 -9.85
CA SER A 453 18.86 -14.87 -10.66
C SER A 453 17.59 -15.00 -9.83
N VAL A 454 16.56 -14.23 -10.17
CA VAL A 454 15.28 -14.23 -9.47
C VAL A 454 14.12 -14.36 -10.44
N LEU A 455 13.18 -15.25 -10.12
CA LEU A 455 11.91 -15.44 -10.82
C LEU A 455 10.76 -15.06 -9.89
N LEU A 456 10.09 -13.95 -10.16
CA LEU A 456 8.85 -13.56 -9.48
C LEU A 456 7.67 -14.22 -10.19
N VAL A 457 6.80 -14.92 -9.47
CA VAL A 457 5.65 -15.60 -10.08
C VAL A 457 4.35 -14.93 -9.66
N ASN A 458 3.56 -14.48 -10.64
CA ASN A 458 2.17 -14.06 -10.49
C ASN A 458 1.28 -15.17 -11.08
N TYR A 459 0.94 -16.14 -10.23
CA TYR A 459 0.11 -17.30 -10.56
C TYR A 459 -1.34 -16.91 -10.89
N ARG A 460 -2.14 -17.84 -11.44
CA ARG A 460 -3.59 -17.61 -11.59
C ARG A 460 -4.18 -17.30 -10.21
N GLY A 461 -4.96 -16.23 -10.10
CA GLY A 461 -5.34 -15.66 -8.82
C GLY A 461 -4.70 -14.30 -8.52
N SER A 462 -3.59 -13.95 -9.19
CA SER A 462 -2.96 -12.63 -9.08
C SER A 462 -3.76 -11.50 -9.74
N LEU A 463 -3.53 -10.27 -9.30
CA LEU A 463 -4.15 -9.07 -9.88
C LEU A 463 -3.58 -8.74 -11.26
N GLY A 464 -4.35 -7.99 -12.05
CA GLY A 464 -3.96 -7.49 -13.37
C GLY A 464 -4.31 -8.39 -14.56
N TYR A 465 -4.96 -9.54 -14.32
CA TYR A 465 -5.46 -10.46 -15.36
C TYR A 465 -6.98 -10.56 -15.46
N GLY A 466 -7.71 -9.71 -14.74
CA GLY A 466 -9.16 -9.77 -14.73
C GLY A 466 -9.71 -10.62 -13.61
N ASP A 467 -11.01 -10.47 -13.43
CA ASP A 467 -11.75 -11.10 -12.34
C ASP A 467 -11.81 -12.63 -12.46
N GLU A 468 -11.85 -13.14 -13.70
CA GLU A 468 -11.81 -14.59 -13.97
C GLU A 468 -10.53 -15.24 -13.44
N SER A 469 -9.38 -14.55 -13.53
CA SER A 469 -8.12 -15.07 -12.99
C SER A 469 -8.20 -15.21 -11.47
N VAL A 470 -8.71 -14.16 -10.82
CA VAL A 470 -8.82 -14.09 -9.36
C VAL A 470 -9.80 -15.13 -8.80
N HIS A 471 -11.00 -15.23 -9.38
CA HIS A 471 -11.97 -16.25 -8.98
C HIS A 471 -11.54 -17.66 -9.37
N GLY A 472 -10.71 -17.82 -10.40
CA GLY A 472 -10.19 -19.12 -10.83
C GLY A 472 -9.35 -19.83 -9.75
N LEU A 473 -8.72 -19.09 -8.83
CA LEU A 473 -7.93 -19.67 -7.75
C LEU A 473 -8.76 -20.14 -6.55
N LEU A 474 -9.95 -19.57 -6.34
CA LEU A 474 -10.78 -19.86 -5.16
C LEU A 474 -11.14 -21.35 -5.11
N GLY A 475 -10.86 -21.99 -3.97
CA GLY A 475 -11.04 -23.43 -3.79
C GLY A 475 -9.91 -24.30 -4.36
N ASN A 476 -8.89 -23.71 -4.99
CA ASN A 476 -7.80 -24.43 -5.67
C ASN A 476 -6.40 -24.05 -5.16
N VAL A 477 -6.29 -23.28 -4.07
CA VAL A 477 -4.99 -22.94 -3.46
C VAL A 477 -4.23 -24.18 -3.02
N GLY A 478 -2.90 -24.17 -3.20
CA GLY A 478 -2.02 -25.29 -2.88
C GLY A 478 -1.97 -26.35 -3.98
N LYS A 479 -2.71 -26.13 -5.08
CA LYS A 479 -2.75 -27.00 -6.27
C LYS A 479 -2.53 -26.17 -7.53
N ASP A 480 -3.48 -25.31 -7.89
CA ASP A 480 -3.45 -24.60 -9.19
C ASP A 480 -2.36 -23.52 -9.22
N ASP A 481 -2.20 -22.79 -8.12
CA ASP A 481 -1.11 -21.82 -7.91
C ASP A 481 0.28 -22.49 -7.79
N VAL A 482 0.34 -23.71 -7.27
CA VAL A 482 1.55 -24.56 -7.26
C VAL A 482 1.93 -25.01 -8.68
N GLU A 483 0.96 -25.50 -9.45
CA GLU A 483 1.15 -25.89 -10.86
C GLU A 483 1.69 -24.72 -11.70
N ASP A 484 1.14 -23.51 -11.50
CA ASP A 484 1.60 -22.31 -12.20
C ASP A 484 3.04 -21.92 -11.82
N CYS A 485 3.41 -22.06 -10.55
CA CYS A 485 4.79 -21.82 -10.10
C CYS A 485 5.78 -22.77 -10.78
N ILE A 486 5.43 -24.06 -10.90
CA ILE A 486 6.27 -25.05 -11.58
C ILE A 486 6.34 -24.76 -13.08
N GLN A 487 5.21 -24.40 -13.71
CA GLN A 487 5.17 -24.05 -15.12
C GLN A 487 6.05 -22.81 -15.43
N ALA A 488 5.97 -21.77 -14.59
CA ALA A 488 6.82 -20.59 -14.73
C ALA A 488 8.31 -20.92 -14.56
N LEU A 489 8.65 -21.76 -13.58
CA LEU A 489 10.02 -22.23 -13.37
C LEU A 489 10.56 -22.98 -14.59
N GLN A 490 9.79 -23.91 -15.14
CA GLN A 490 10.19 -24.69 -16.32
C GLN A 490 10.42 -23.79 -17.54
N GLU A 491 9.54 -22.84 -17.80
CA GLU A 491 9.73 -21.89 -18.91
C GLU A 491 10.91 -20.94 -18.66
N CYS A 492 11.16 -20.56 -17.41
CA CYS A 492 12.33 -19.78 -17.02
C CYS A 492 13.64 -20.53 -17.31
N LEU A 493 13.77 -21.78 -16.86
CA LEU A 493 14.96 -22.61 -17.10
C LEU A 493 15.19 -22.85 -18.59
N LYS A 494 14.11 -23.12 -19.34
CA LYS A 494 14.17 -23.33 -20.80
C LYS A 494 14.64 -22.09 -21.56
N THR A 495 14.22 -20.89 -21.14
CA THR A 495 14.52 -19.64 -21.85
C THR A 495 15.78 -18.93 -21.36
N ASN A 496 16.44 -19.47 -20.33
CA ASN A 496 17.66 -18.94 -19.72
C ASN A 496 18.66 -20.07 -19.45
N SER A 497 19.37 -20.50 -20.49
CA SER A 497 20.31 -21.65 -20.44
C SER A 497 21.50 -21.49 -19.50
N HIS A 498 21.78 -20.26 -19.04
CA HIS A 498 22.82 -19.95 -18.06
C HIS A 498 22.39 -20.24 -16.61
N LEU A 499 21.13 -20.62 -16.36
CA LEU A 499 20.69 -20.97 -15.00
C LEU A 499 21.19 -22.36 -14.59
N ASN A 500 21.49 -22.49 -13.30
CA ASN A 500 21.81 -23.76 -12.67
C ASN A 500 20.52 -24.48 -12.24
N ASP A 501 20.17 -25.55 -12.95
CA ASP A 501 18.99 -26.38 -12.67
C ASP A 501 19.11 -27.24 -11.40
N LYS A 502 20.28 -27.25 -10.75
CA LYS A 502 20.54 -27.93 -9.48
C LYS A 502 20.56 -27.00 -8.26
N GLU A 503 20.54 -25.69 -8.49
CA GLU A 503 20.61 -24.65 -7.45
C GLU A 503 19.39 -23.75 -7.53
N ILE A 504 18.23 -24.32 -7.19
CA ILE A 504 16.93 -23.65 -7.23
C ILE A 504 16.43 -23.47 -5.80
N PHE A 505 16.20 -22.23 -5.40
CA PHE A 505 15.80 -21.85 -4.05
C PHE A 505 14.38 -21.28 -4.06
N LEU A 506 13.64 -21.50 -2.98
CA LEU A 506 12.32 -20.90 -2.79
C LEU A 506 12.37 -19.81 -1.73
N TRP A 507 11.69 -18.69 -1.98
CA TRP A 507 11.49 -17.63 -0.99
C TRP A 507 10.07 -17.09 -1.06
N GLY A 508 9.33 -17.13 0.05
CA GLY A 508 7.92 -16.72 0.05
C GLY A 508 7.43 -16.27 1.43
N ALA A 509 6.49 -15.34 1.45
CA ALA A 509 5.88 -14.78 2.66
C ALA A 509 4.35 -14.87 2.62
N SER A 510 3.69 -15.09 3.77
CA SER A 510 2.22 -15.22 3.86
C SER A 510 1.70 -16.34 2.94
N HIS A 511 0.81 -16.05 1.97
CA HIS A 511 0.41 -17.01 0.93
C HIS A 511 1.60 -17.51 0.10
N GLY A 512 2.62 -16.68 -0.12
CA GLY A 512 3.88 -17.12 -0.73
C GLY A 512 4.61 -18.12 0.18
N GLY A 513 4.52 -17.95 1.51
CA GLY A 513 5.01 -18.90 2.51
C GLY A 513 4.28 -20.24 2.45
N PHE A 514 2.95 -20.19 2.31
CA PHE A 514 2.10 -21.35 2.03
C PHE A 514 2.54 -22.06 0.73
N LEU A 515 2.72 -21.31 -0.35
CA LEU A 515 3.14 -21.84 -1.64
C LEU A 515 4.52 -22.50 -1.60
N VAL A 516 5.53 -21.87 -0.99
CA VAL A 516 6.86 -22.49 -0.92
C VAL A 516 6.87 -23.77 -0.08
N THR A 517 6.01 -23.87 0.94
CA THR A 517 5.85 -25.13 1.70
C THR A 517 5.12 -26.21 0.91
N HIS A 518 4.11 -25.84 0.10
CA HIS A 518 3.46 -26.77 -0.83
C HIS A 518 4.39 -27.24 -1.94
N LEU A 519 5.17 -26.34 -2.54
CA LEU A 519 6.17 -26.66 -3.55
C LEU A 519 7.23 -27.62 -3.00
N ALA A 520 7.75 -27.37 -1.80
CA ALA A 520 8.70 -28.25 -1.15
C ALA A 520 8.11 -29.64 -0.84
N GLY A 521 6.86 -29.70 -0.37
CA GLY A 521 6.21 -30.96 -0.03
C GLY A 521 5.82 -31.80 -1.26
N GLN A 522 5.45 -31.15 -2.36
CA GLN A 522 5.01 -31.82 -3.59
C GLN A 522 6.16 -32.13 -4.57
N TYR A 523 7.26 -31.37 -4.50
CA TYR A 523 8.45 -31.53 -5.34
C TYR A 523 9.74 -31.55 -4.48
N PRO A 524 9.90 -32.54 -3.58
CA PRO A 524 10.95 -32.54 -2.56
C PRO A 524 12.39 -32.56 -3.11
N GLU A 525 12.58 -33.09 -4.32
CA GLU A 525 13.90 -33.20 -4.96
C GLU A 525 14.28 -32.01 -5.85
N LEU A 526 13.36 -31.07 -6.08
CA LEU A 526 13.55 -29.99 -7.05
C LEU A 526 14.28 -28.77 -6.46
N PHE A 527 14.11 -28.53 -5.17
CA PHE A 527 14.57 -27.29 -4.52
C PHE A 527 15.70 -27.55 -3.53
N THR A 528 16.77 -26.76 -3.64
CA THR A 528 17.96 -26.87 -2.79
C THR A 528 17.70 -26.38 -1.37
N ALA A 529 16.96 -25.28 -1.21
CA ALA A 529 16.50 -24.80 0.09
C ALA A 529 15.25 -23.93 -0.03
N ILE A 530 14.55 -23.76 1.10
CA ILE A 530 13.32 -22.97 1.19
C ILE A 530 13.41 -21.94 2.30
N VAL A 531 12.86 -20.75 2.03
CA VAL A 531 12.66 -19.69 3.03
C VAL A 531 11.15 -19.39 3.08
N ALA A 532 10.50 -19.91 4.13
CA ALA A 532 9.09 -19.68 4.40
C ALA A 532 8.94 -18.62 5.51
N LEU A 533 8.56 -17.40 5.13
CA LEU A 533 8.29 -16.30 6.06
C LEU A 533 6.81 -16.29 6.40
N ASN A 534 6.48 -16.10 7.69
CA ASN A 534 5.11 -16.06 8.22
C ASN A 534 4.10 -16.96 7.47
N PRO A 535 4.42 -18.26 7.28
CA PRO A 535 3.68 -19.11 6.36
C PRO A 535 2.35 -19.56 6.96
N VAL A 536 1.39 -19.84 6.08
CA VAL A 536 0.25 -20.68 6.43
C VAL A 536 0.64 -22.12 6.13
N ILE A 537 0.77 -22.94 7.17
CA ILE A 537 1.13 -24.37 7.03
C ILE A 537 -0.03 -25.32 7.34
N ASN A 538 -1.12 -24.78 7.91
CA ASN A 538 -2.33 -25.53 8.21
C ASN A 538 -3.53 -24.58 8.18
N ILE A 539 -4.17 -24.47 7.01
CA ILE A 539 -5.30 -23.56 6.76
C ILE A 539 -6.51 -23.85 7.67
N ALA A 540 -6.76 -25.11 8.01
CA ALA A 540 -7.87 -25.52 8.88
C ALA A 540 -7.68 -24.99 10.32
N SER A 541 -6.48 -25.15 10.88
CA SER A 541 -6.19 -24.60 12.22
C SER A 541 -6.19 -23.08 12.23
N MET A 542 -5.67 -22.47 11.15
CA MET A 542 -5.60 -21.02 11.00
C MET A 542 -6.98 -20.38 11.05
N ALA A 543 -8.02 -21.01 10.48
CA ALA A 543 -9.39 -20.50 10.50
C ALA A 543 -9.93 -20.16 11.91
N SER A 544 -9.39 -20.80 12.95
CA SER A 544 -9.76 -20.53 14.35
C SER A 544 -8.85 -19.54 15.08
N ALA A 545 -7.63 -19.32 14.57
CA ALA A 545 -6.59 -18.53 15.23
C ALA A 545 -6.36 -17.16 14.58
N THR A 546 -6.74 -17.02 13.31
CA THR A 546 -6.52 -15.81 12.51
C THR A 546 -7.56 -14.72 12.79
N ASP A 547 -7.18 -13.47 12.55
CA ASP A 547 -8.06 -12.29 12.59
C ASP A 547 -8.83 -12.06 11.28
N ILE A 548 -8.57 -12.90 10.27
CA ILE A 548 -9.14 -12.90 8.90
C ILE A 548 -9.63 -14.30 8.48
N PRO A 549 -10.55 -14.93 9.23
CA PRO A 549 -10.95 -16.31 8.98
C PRO A 549 -11.62 -16.49 7.61
N ASP A 550 -12.24 -15.43 7.09
CA ASP A 550 -12.85 -15.38 5.76
C ASP A 550 -11.88 -15.83 4.65
N TRP A 551 -10.61 -15.47 4.75
CA TRP A 551 -9.58 -15.94 3.82
C TRP A 551 -9.49 -17.47 3.82
N CYS A 552 -9.39 -18.11 5.01
CA CYS A 552 -9.26 -19.57 5.10
C CYS A 552 -10.44 -20.30 4.45
N PHE A 553 -11.66 -19.81 4.67
CA PHE A 553 -12.87 -20.41 4.09
C PHE A 553 -12.93 -20.18 2.58
N ASN A 554 -12.80 -18.93 2.13
CA ASN A 554 -12.98 -18.58 0.71
C ASN A 554 -11.91 -19.23 -0.18
N GLU A 555 -10.63 -19.19 0.23
CA GLU A 555 -9.55 -19.84 -0.54
C GLU A 555 -9.68 -21.36 -0.56
N SER A 556 -10.28 -21.94 0.48
CA SER A 556 -10.61 -23.38 0.52
C SER A 556 -11.93 -23.72 -0.19
N GLY A 557 -12.60 -22.76 -0.82
CA GLY A 557 -13.83 -22.99 -1.59
C GLY A 557 -15.11 -23.07 -0.74
N PHE A 558 -15.06 -22.61 0.52
CA PHE A 558 -16.22 -22.53 1.40
C PHE A 558 -16.68 -21.08 1.55
N PRO A 559 -17.99 -20.77 1.44
CA PRO A 559 -18.48 -19.42 1.65
C PRO A 559 -18.30 -19.00 3.12
N PHE A 560 -17.90 -17.75 3.33
CA PHE A 560 -17.82 -17.16 4.66
C PHE A 560 -18.85 -16.05 4.84
N HIS A 561 -19.70 -16.19 5.86
CA HIS A 561 -20.61 -15.14 6.28
C HIS A 561 -20.21 -14.62 7.64
N TYR A 562 -19.92 -13.32 7.69
CA TYR A 562 -19.89 -12.62 8.97
C TYR A 562 -21.32 -12.61 9.52
N LYS A 563 -21.64 -13.50 10.47
CA LYS A 563 -22.92 -13.44 11.18
C LYS A 563 -22.94 -12.17 12.04
N TYR A 564 -23.54 -11.11 11.51
CA TYR A 564 -23.93 -9.94 12.27
C TYR A 564 -25.36 -10.16 12.76
N SER A 565 -25.53 -10.63 14.00
CA SER A 565 -26.84 -10.51 14.65
C SER A 565 -27.06 -9.03 15.00
N PHE A 566 -27.58 -8.26 14.05
CA PHE A 566 -28.34 -7.04 14.33
C PHE A 566 -29.80 -7.44 14.49
N ASP A 567 -30.09 -8.26 15.50
CA ASP A 567 -31.47 -8.44 15.97
C ASP A 567 -31.49 -7.85 17.39
N PRO A 568 -32.33 -6.83 17.66
CA PRO A 568 -32.40 -6.14 18.95
C PRO A 568 -32.82 -7.05 20.11
#